data_AF-A0A7X7IZN2-F1
#
_entry.id   AF-A0A7X7IZN2-F1
#
_cell.length_a   1.000
_cell.length_b   1.000
_cell.length_c   1.000
_cell.angle_alpha   90.00
_cell.angle_beta   90.00
_cell.angle_gamma   90.00
#
_symmetry.space_group_name_H-M   'P 1'
#
loop_
_entity.id
_entity.type
_entity.pdbx_description
1 polymer ?
#
loop_
_entity_poly.entity_id
_entity_poly.type
_entity_poly.pdbx_seq_one_letter_code
_entity_poly.pdbx_strand_id
1 'polypeptide(L)'
;MRNTWRILIATAGFVAITGANCQLPVGEEPIVFNDSFENGLAAWTQGSDVPEDPNNPGQPVAWLIEQSDEQADDGQYSARFYLDGRQDDGTIWLVREFDVTAGRTYAVTLSFSLWSESESFNTLAKVAAYAGGKAPDVEEDFDVNMAANEVAGWETYAYVMDATATGNGKIRVAFGISAVWETEMTYYIDDVSVEIEPQ
;
A
#
# COMPACT_ATOMS: atom_id res chain seq x y z
N MET A 1 -25.42 37.26 5.56
CA MET A 1 -25.86 37.84 4.28
C MET A 1 -24.97 37.26 3.20
N ARG A 2 -25.54 36.48 2.28
CA ARG A 2 -24.83 35.66 1.30
C ARG A 2 -24.44 36.51 0.09
N ASN A 3 -23.15 36.54 -0.25
CA ASN A 3 -22.65 37.08 -1.52
C ASN A 3 -22.70 35.96 -2.56
N THR A 4 -23.67 36.04 -3.48
CA THR A 4 -23.77 35.17 -4.65
C THR A 4 -23.07 35.81 -5.83
N TRP A 5 -22.03 35.16 -6.36
CA TRP A 5 -21.42 35.49 -7.64
C TRP A 5 -21.99 34.59 -8.75
N ARG A 6 -22.11 35.20 -9.94
CA ARG A 6 -22.87 34.73 -11.11
C ARG A 6 -22.10 33.68 -11.90
N ILE A 7 -22.75 32.58 -12.25
CA ILE A 7 -22.28 31.65 -13.29
C ILE A 7 -22.83 32.16 -14.64
N LEU A 8 -21.93 32.46 -15.57
CA LEU A 8 -22.23 32.74 -16.97
C LEU A 8 -22.62 31.42 -17.65
N ILE A 9 -23.88 31.31 -18.09
CA ILE A 9 -24.33 30.22 -18.94
C ILE A 9 -23.91 30.56 -20.38
N ALA A 10 -22.94 29.81 -20.91
CA ALA A 10 -22.62 29.86 -22.33
C ALA A 10 -23.74 29.14 -23.11
N THR A 11 -24.44 29.88 -23.97
CA THR A 11 -25.47 29.34 -24.85
C THR A 11 -24.80 28.54 -25.97
N ALA A 12 -24.76 27.22 -25.86
CA ALA A 12 -24.35 26.34 -26.95
C ALA A 12 -25.53 26.15 -27.92
N GLY A 13 -25.34 26.55 -29.17
CA GLY A 13 -26.30 26.31 -30.25
C GLY A 13 -26.45 24.82 -30.54
N PHE A 14 -27.70 24.36 -30.62
CA PHE A 14 -28.04 23.00 -31.05
C PHE A 14 -27.73 22.82 -32.54
N VAL A 15 -26.72 22.02 -32.86
CA VAL A 15 -26.57 21.39 -34.18
C VAL A 15 -27.11 19.97 -34.04
N ALA A 16 -28.21 19.68 -34.72
CA ALA A 16 -28.75 18.32 -34.81
C ALA A 16 -27.90 17.51 -35.79
N ILE A 17 -27.02 16.67 -35.26
CA ILE A 17 -26.33 15.62 -36.03
C ILE A 17 -27.15 14.34 -35.85
N THR A 18 -27.77 13.87 -36.93
CA THR A 18 -28.42 12.56 -36.98
C THR A 18 -27.36 11.51 -37.36
N GLY A 19 -27.26 10.45 -36.55
CA GLY A 19 -26.56 9.22 -36.97
C GLY A 19 -25.04 9.20 -36.73
N ALA A 20 -24.62 9.25 -35.47
CA ALA A 20 -23.47 8.49 -34.98
C ALA A 20 -23.73 8.22 -33.50
N ASN A 21 -23.77 6.94 -33.09
CA ASN A 21 -23.58 6.60 -31.68
C ASN A 21 -22.13 6.99 -31.35
N CYS A 22 -21.94 8.26 -31.02
CA CYS A 22 -20.73 8.74 -30.39
C CYS A 22 -20.80 8.29 -28.92
N GLN A 23 -20.71 6.98 -28.72
CA GLN A 23 -20.29 6.47 -27.43
C GLN A 23 -18.83 6.90 -27.34
N LEU A 24 -18.55 7.95 -26.56
CA LEU A 24 -17.19 8.20 -26.10
C LEU A 24 -16.66 6.85 -25.57
N PRO A 25 -15.42 6.46 -25.86
CA PRO A 25 -14.86 5.27 -25.22
C PRO A 25 -15.02 5.48 -23.72
N VAL A 26 -15.84 4.65 -23.08
CA VAL A 26 -15.93 4.62 -21.63
C VAL A 26 -14.54 4.21 -21.18
N GLY A 27 -13.81 5.15 -20.57
CA GLY A 27 -12.54 4.84 -19.93
C GLY A 27 -12.76 3.73 -18.92
N GLU A 28 -11.76 2.89 -18.73
CA GLU A 28 -11.79 1.92 -17.64
C GLU A 28 -11.88 2.71 -16.33
N GLU A 29 -12.90 2.43 -15.52
CA GLU A 29 -13.10 3.13 -14.25
C GLU A 29 -11.96 2.77 -13.27
N PRO A 30 -11.52 3.71 -12.43
CA PRO A 30 -10.54 3.42 -11.39
C PRO A 30 -11.01 2.31 -10.45
N ILE A 31 -10.07 1.46 -10.03
CA ILE A 31 -10.32 0.52 -8.94
C ILE A 31 -9.97 1.22 -7.64
N VAL A 32 -10.90 1.24 -6.69
CA VAL A 32 -10.68 1.77 -5.34
C VAL A 32 -10.92 0.66 -4.32
N PHE A 33 -9.98 0.49 -3.41
CA PHE A 33 -10.01 -0.52 -2.36
C PHE A 33 -9.54 0.09 -1.03
N ASN A 34 -10.22 -0.24 0.06
CA ASN A 34 -9.85 0.19 1.41
C ASN A 34 -9.94 -0.99 2.40
N ASP A 35 -9.04 -1.04 3.37
CA ASP A 35 -9.03 -2.04 4.44
C ASP A 35 -8.52 -1.44 5.76
N SER A 36 -9.35 -1.48 6.80
CA SER A 36 -8.98 -1.21 8.20
C SER A 36 -8.90 -2.50 9.03
N PHE A 37 -8.76 -3.65 8.38
CA PHE A 37 -8.48 -4.95 9.01
C PHE A 37 -9.52 -5.44 10.02
N GLU A 38 -10.71 -4.84 10.10
CA GLU A 38 -11.80 -5.25 11.00
C GLU A 38 -12.26 -6.70 10.80
N ASN A 39 -12.00 -7.27 9.62
CA ASN A 39 -12.37 -8.65 9.27
C ASN A 39 -11.14 -9.58 9.16
N GLY A 40 -10.01 -9.19 9.76
CA GLY A 40 -8.75 -9.91 9.72
C GLY A 40 -8.00 -9.78 8.40
N LEU A 41 -6.97 -10.62 8.23
CA LEU A 41 -6.01 -10.51 7.12
C LEU A 41 -6.34 -11.40 5.92
N ALA A 42 -7.53 -12.00 5.85
CA ALA A 42 -7.86 -13.03 4.84
C ALA A 42 -7.82 -12.51 3.40
N ALA A 43 -7.92 -11.20 3.20
CA ALA A 43 -7.86 -10.57 1.90
C ALA A 43 -6.42 -10.28 1.42
N TRP A 44 -5.43 -10.61 2.25
CA TRP A 44 -4.01 -10.36 2.04
C TRP A 44 -3.22 -11.67 2.10
N THR A 45 -2.14 -11.72 1.33
CA THR A 45 -1.12 -12.77 1.43
C THR A 45 0.09 -12.20 2.18
N GLN A 46 0.61 -12.95 3.15
CA GLN A 46 1.83 -12.58 3.87
C GLN A 46 3.06 -12.98 3.05
N GLY A 47 4.08 -12.13 3.05
CA GLY A 47 5.39 -12.42 2.47
C GLY A 47 6.52 -11.92 3.35
N SER A 48 7.70 -12.48 3.13
CA SER A 48 8.91 -12.17 3.88
C SER A 48 10.15 -12.46 3.05
N ASP A 49 11.16 -11.62 3.21
CA ASP A 49 12.54 -11.87 2.82
C ASP A 49 13.37 -11.55 4.05
N VAL A 50 13.80 -12.57 4.77
CA VAL A 50 14.43 -12.42 6.09
C VAL A 50 15.63 -13.35 6.21
N PRO A 51 16.70 -12.91 6.89
CA PRO A 51 17.91 -13.71 7.03
C PRO A 51 17.70 -14.95 7.91
N GLU A 52 18.68 -15.86 7.89
CA GLU A 52 18.75 -17.00 8.79
C GLU A 52 19.05 -16.55 10.22
N ASP A 53 18.39 -17.14 11.21
CA ASP A 53 18.64 -16.89 12.63
C ASP A 53 20.01 -17.47 13.04
N PRO A 54 20.99 -16.64 13.45
CA PRO A 54 22.31 -17.11 13.85
C PRO A 54 22.27 -18.00 15.11
N ASN A 55 21.20 -17.93 15.91
CA ASN A 55 21.00 -18.75 17.09
C ASN A 55 20.22 -20.04 16.80
N ASN A 56 19.62 -20.16 15.61
CA ASN A 56 18.83 -21.32 15.21
C ASN A 56 19.08 -21.68 13.72
N PRO A 57 20.22 -22.33 13.41
CA PRO A 57 20.62 -22.58 12.03
C PRO A 57 19.56 -23.32 11.21
N GLY A 58 19.36 -22.84 9.98
CA GLY A 58 18.35 -23.30 9.04
C GLY A 58 16.91 -22.83 9.31
N GLN A 59 16.72 -21.90 10.25
CA GLN A 59 15.44 -21.22 10.47
C GLN A 59 15.59 -19.73 10.17
N PRO A 60 14.56 -19.04 9.64
CA PRO A 60 14.58 -17.59 9.53
C PRO A 60 14.56 -16.94 10.92
N VAL A 61 15.00 -15.68 10.98
CA VAL A 61 14.77 -14.83 12.15
C VAL A 61 13.27 -14.72 12.46
N ALA A 62 12.93 -14.42 13.71
CA ALA A 62 11.55 -14.39 14.13
C ALA A 62 10.80 -13.21 13.47
N TRP A 63 9.64 -13.49 12.88
CA TRP A 63 8.75 -12.47 12.35
C TRP A 63 7.30 -12.94 12.42
N LEU A 64 6.37 -11.98 12.38
CA LEU A 64 4.94 -12.22 12.44
C LEU A 64 4.17 -11.08 11.78
N ILE A 65 3.09 -11.43 11.08
CA ILE A 65 2.03 -10.49 10.70
C ILE A 65 0.69 -11.05 11.17
N GLU A 66 -0.01 -10.30 12.01
CA GLU A 66 -1.31 -10.72 12.55
C GLU A 66 -2.28 -9.55 12.74
N GLN A 67 -3.57 -9.84 12.85
CA GLN A 67 -4.54 -8.84 13.29
C GLN A 67 -4.36 -8.61 14.79
N SER A 68 -4.40 -7.36 15.24
CA SER A 68 -4.25 -6.99 16.64
C SER A 68 -5.22 -5.88 17.04
N ASP A 69 -5.65 -5.88 18.31
CA ASP A 69 -6.42 -4.82 18.95
C ASP A 69 -5.57 -3.94 19.90
N GLU A 70 -4.24 -4.11 19.87
CA GLU A 70 -3.31 -3.33 20.71
C GLU A 70 -3.20 -1.86 20.27
N GLN A 71 -3.26 -1.60 18.97
CA GLN A 71 -3.34 -0.27 18.35
C GLN A 71 -4.33 -0.32 17.18
N ALA A 72 -5.08 0.76 16.97
CA ALA A 72 -5.92 0.96 15.79
C ALA A 72 -5.99 2.46 15.47
N ASP A 73 -6.06 2.80 14.19
CA ASP A 73 -6.27 4.16 13.68
C ASP A 73 -7.75 4.33 13.26
N ASP A 74 -8.28 3.33 12.54
CA ASP A 74 -9.71 3.18 12.23
C ASP A 74 -10.29 1.91 12.88
N GLY A 75 -11.52 2.00 13.39
CA GLY A 75 -12.17 0.83 13.98
C GLY A 75 -11.54 0.33 15.29
N GLN A 76 -11.31 -0.97 15.38
CA GLN A 76 -10.85 -1.67 16.58
C GLN A 76 -9.57 -2.49 16.36
N TYR A 77 -9.23 -2.78 15.10
CA TYR A 77 -8.14 -3.68 14.75
C TYR A 77 -7.17 -3.03 13.77
N SER A 78 -5.92 -3.48 13.81
CA SER A 78 -4.91 -3.15 12.79
C SER A 78 -4.07 -4.39 12.47
N ALA A 79 -3.21 -4.28 11.45
CA ALA A 79 -2.20 -5.29 11.17
C ALA A 79 -0.93 -5.03 11.99
N ARG A 80 -0.60 -5.92 12.92
CA ARG A 80 0.65 -5.91 13.68
C ARG A 80 1.75 -6.60 12.87
N PHE A 81 2.88 -5.91 12.71
CA PHE A 81 4.10 -6.41 12.12
C PHE A 81 5.17 -6.51 13.20
N TYR A 82 5.70 -7.70 13.43
CA TYR A 82 6.85 -7.94 14.30
C TYR A 82 7.99 -8.54 13.49
N LEU A 83 9.20 -8.02 13.71
CA LEU A 83 10.43 -8.52 13.07
C LEU A 83 11.59 -8.44 14.06
N ASP A 84 12.35 -9.53 14.18
CA ASP A 84 13.67 -9.54 14.80
C ASP A 84 14.71 -9.02 13.79
N GLY A 85 14.97 -7.72 13.83
CA GLY A 85 15.92 -7.02 12.94
C GLY A 85 17.36 -6.98 13.47
N ARG A 86 17.73 -7.82 14.44
CA ARG A 86 19.09 -7.85 15.04
C ARG A 86 20.22 -8.16 14.05
N GLN A 87 19.89 -8.50 12.81
CA GLN A 87 20.82 -8.84 11.74
C GLN A 87 20.99 -7.68 10.74
N ASP A 88 20.44 -6.49 11.03
CA ASP A 88 20.40 -5.33 10.14
C ASP A 88 19.73 -5.61 8.78
N ASP A 89 18.82 -6.58 8.75
CA ASP A 89 18.22 -7.09 7.51
C ASP A 89 16.86 -7.74 7.79
N GLY A 90 16.02 -7.77 6.76
CA GLY A 90 14.72 -8.41 6.77
C GLY A 90 13.59 -7.47 6.38
N THR A 91 12.73 -7.93 5.48
CA THR A 91 11.52 -7.25 5.03
C THR A 91 10.33 -8.19 5.15
N ILE A 92 9.23 -7.71 5.73
CA ILE A 92 7.97 -8.47 5.84
C ILE A 92 6.79 -7.61 5.36
N TRP A 93 5.82 -8.21 4.67
CA TRP A 93 4.76 -7.47 3.99
C TRP A 93 3.44 -8.21 3.87
N LEU A 94 2.38 -7.43 3.62
CA LEU A 94 1.10 -7.91 3.10
C LEU A 94 0.99 -7.53 1.62
N VAL A 95 0.57 -8.47 0.79
CA VAL A 95 0.34 -8.26 -0.65
C VAL A 95 -1.06 -8.68 -1.06
N ARG A 96 -1.66 -7.88 -1.95
CA ARG A 96 -2.97 -8.16 -2.57
C ARG A 96 -2.89 -8.07 -4.07
N GLU A 97 -3.60 -8.97 -4.74
CA GLU A 97 -3.76 -8.98 -6.20
C GLU A 97 -5.06 -8.29 -6.62
N PHE A 98 -4.99 -7.53 -7.71
CA PHE A 98 -6.12 -6.84 -8.35
C PHE A 98 -6.26 -7.28 -9.81
N ASP A 99 -7.51 -7.51 -10.23
CA ASP A 99 -7.87 -7.80 -11.61
C ASP A 99 -7.98 -6.49 -12.41
N VAL A 100 -7.24 -6.41 -13.52
CA VAL A 100 -7.15 -5.25 -14.41
C VAL A 100 -7.07 -5.70 -15.87
N THR A 101 -7.12 -4.78 -16.82
CA THR A 101 -6.88 -5.11 -18.24
C THR A 101 -5.42 -5.51 -18.49
N ALA A 102 -5.23 -6.66 -19.14
CA ALA A 102 -3.92 -7.23 -19.42
C ALA A 102 -3.00 -6.32 -20.24
N GLY A 103 -1.71 -6.29 -19.86
CA GLY A 103 -0.65 -5.58 -20.60
C GLY A 103 -0.74 -4.06 -20.60
N ARG A 104 -1.63 -3.47 -19.79
CA ARG A 104 -1.71 -2.02 -19.59
C ARG A 104 -0.85 -1.56 -18.42
N THR A 105 -0.48 -0.28 -18.45
CA THR A 105 0.15 0.40 -17.32
C THR A 105 -0.89 1.20 -16.56
N TYR A 106 -0.77 1.20 -15.24
CA TYR A 106 -1.65 1.89 -14.32
C TYR A 106 -0.82 2.75 -13.37
N ALA A 107 -1.37 3.90 -12.98
CA ALA A 107 -0.92 4.63 -11.81
C ALA A 107 -1.58 4.00 -10.59
N VAL A 108 -0.77 3.54 -9.64
CA VAL A 108 -1.22 2.97 -8.36
C VAL A 108 -0.90 3.96 -7.27
N THR A 109 -1.95 4.50 -6.64
CA THR A 109 -1.83 5.28 -5.41
C THR A 109 -2.07 4.34 -4.24
N LEU A 110 -1.08 4.21 -3.37
CA LEU A 110 -1.14 3.43 -2.13
C LEU A 110 -0.96 4.38 -0.95
N SER A 111 -1.85 4.34 0.02
CA SER A 111 -1.65 4.98 1.32
C SER A 111 -2.00 4.05 2.47
N PHE A 112 -1.37 4.27 3.62
CA PHE A 112 -1.68 3.56 4.85
C PHE A 112 -1.16 4.37 6.05
N SER A 113 -1.82 4.21 7.19
CA SER A 113 -1.35 4.73 8.48
C SER A 113 -0.43 3.71 9.13
N LEU A 114 0.69 4.17 9.68
CA LEU A 114 1.60 3.33 10.47
C LEU A 114 1.84 3.97 11.85
N TRP A 115 1.73 3.15 12.89
CA TRP A 115 2.00 3.53 14.26
C TRP A 115 3.41 3.17 14.69
N SER A 116 4.11 4.11 15.32
CA SER A 116 5.40 3.90 15.99
C SER A 116 5.31 4.26 17.48
N GLU A 117 5.91 3.45 18.35
CA GLU A 117 5.94 3.72 19.81
C GLU A 117 6.71 5.00 20.14
N SER A 118 7.72 5.32 19.36
CA SER A 118 8.54 6.51 19.56
C SER A 118 9.02 7.11 18.25
N GLU A 119 9.17 8.44 18.25
CA GLU A 119 10.01 9.14 17.30
C GLU A 119 11.47 8.85 17.68
N SER A 120 12.27 8.42 16.70
CA SER A 120 13.70 8.14 16.92
C SER A 120 14.54 8.85 15.88
N PHE A 121 15.63 9.48 16.33
CA PHE A 121 16.66 10.06 15.45
C PHE A 121 17.39 9.02 14.61
N ASN A 122 17.42 7.76 15.06
CA ASN A 122 17.91 6.64 14.27
C ASN A 122 16.73 5.99 13.55
N THR A 123 16.86 5.75 12.24
CA THR A 123 15.92 4.93 11.48
C THR A 123 16.07 3.48 11.92
N LEU A 124 15.08 2.96 12.64
CA LEU A 124 15.07 1.56 13.09
C LEU A 124 14.56 0.65 11.96
N ALA A 125 13.56 1.14 11.24
CA ALA A 125 12.94 0.46 10.13
C ALA A 125 12.50 1.48 9.07
N LYS A 126 12.22 0.98 7.89
CA LYS A 126 11.61 1.71 6.80
C LYS A 126 10.26 1.12 6.46
N VAL A 127 9.38 1.95 5.94
CA VAL A 127 8.20 1.45 5.25
C VAL A 127 8.63 0.87 3.91
N ALA A 128 8.06 -0.28 3.56
CA ALA A 128 8.29 -0.96 2.30
C ALA A 128 7.01 -0.89 1.47
N ALA A 129 7.07 -0.35 0.25
CA ALA A 129 5.92 -0.25 -0.65
C ALA A 129 6.23 -0.83 -2.03
N TYR A 130 5.24 -1.48 -2.64
CA TYR A 130 5.39 -2.10 -3.96
C TYR A 130 4.09 -2.04 -4.76
N ALA A 131 4.22 -1.79 -6.06
CA ALA A 131 3.17 -2.09 -7.04
C ALA A 131 3.79 -2.64 -8.33
N GLY A 132 3.23 -3.72 -8.86
CA GLY A 132 3.76 -4.30 -10.10
C GLY A 132 3.01 -5.53 -10.60
N GLY A 133 3.38 -5.97 -11.80
CA GLY A 133 2.79 -7.17 -12.41
C GLY A 133 3.26 -8.47 -11.76
N LYS A 134 4.45 -8.51 -11.16
CA LYS A 134 4.97 -9.69 -10.44
C LYS A 134 4.63 -9.57 -8.95
N ALA A 135 4.56 -10.68 -8.22
CA ALA A 135 4.61 -10.59 -6.77
C ALA A 135 6.02 -10.18 -6.34
N PRO A 136 6.18 -9.34 -5.31
CA PRO A 136 7.48 -9.10 -4.72
C PRO A 136 7.95 -10.36 -3.99
N ASP A 137 9.23 -10.70 -4.14
CA ASP A 137 9.84 -11.88 -3.53
C ASP A 137 11.01 -11.52 -2.60
N VAL A 138 11.67 -10.39 -2.84
CA VAL A 138 12.88 -9.95 -2.12
C VAL A 138 12.78 -8.48 -1.71
N GLU A 139 13.58 -8.06 -0.74
CA GLU A 139 13.62 -6.66 -0.27
C GLU A 139 13.82 -5.66 -1.41
N GLU A 140 14.68 -5.95 -2.39
CA GLU A 140 14.99 -5.03 -3.49
C GLU A 140 13.83 -4.77 -4.45
N ASP A 141 12.75 -5.54 -4.36
CA ASP A 141 11.54 -5.24 -5.10
C ASP A 141 10.82 -4.00 -4.55
N PHE A 142 11.03 -3.64 -3.28
CA PHE A 142 10.29 -2.59 -2.58
C PHE A 142 10.94 -1.20 -2.67
N ASP A 143 10.11 -0.16 -2.70
CA ASP A 143 10.50 1.19 -2.33
C ASP A 143 10.63 1.28 -0.80
N VAL A 144 11.88 1.43 -0.35
CA VAL A 144 12.28 1.60 1.05
C VAL A 144 12.98 2.95 1.25
N ASN A 145 12.38 4.04 0.76
CA ASN A 145 12.94 5.39 0.88
C ASN A 145 12.47 6.18 2.09
N MET A 146 11.36 5.80 2.73
CA MET A 146 10.79 6.52 3.88
C MET A 146 11.01 5.75 5.18
N ALA A 147 11.31 6.46 6.27
CA ALA A 147 11.49 5.84 7.58
C ALA A 147 10.14 5.50 8.21
N ALA A 148 10.04 4.39 8.94
CA ALA A 148 8.80 3.99 9.63
C ALA A 148 8.59 4.73 10.97
N ASN A 149 9.64 5.28 11.56
CA ASN A 149 9.62 5.87 12.90
C ASN A 149 9.85 7.39 12.91
N GLU A 150 9.27 8.10 11.93
CA GLU A 150 9.43 9.56 11.79
C GLU A 150 8.71 10.35 12.88
N VAL A 151 7.62 9.80 13.44
CA VAL A 151 6.88 10.40 14.56
C VAL A 151 6.52 9.32 15.58
N ALA A 152 6.17 9.74 16.79
CA ALA A 152 5.50 8.87 17.76
C ALA A 152 3.99 8.89 17.51
N GLY A 153 3.35 7.73 17.54
CA GLY A 153 1.96 7.56 17.17
C GLY A 153 1.78 7.26 15.68
N TRP A 154 0.61 7.62 15.16
CA TRP A 154 0.22 7.36 13.77
C TRP A 154 0.72 8.42 12.80
N GLU A 155 1.25 7.97 11.66
CA GLU A 155 1.59 8.79 10.49
C GLU A 155 1.09 8.10 9.22
N THR A 156 0.58 8.89 8.28
CA THR A 156 0.13 8.38 6.98
C THR A 156 1.24 8.44 5.95
N TYR A 157 1.54 7.29 5.35
CA TYR A 157 2.47 7.15 4.24
C TYR A 157 1.70 7.06 2.93
N ALA A 158 2.23 7.67 1.87
CA ALA A 158 1.59 7.68 0.56
C ALA A 158 2.61 7.54 -0.58
N TYR A 159 2.27 6.68 -1.54
CA TYR A 159 3.07 6.35 -2.70
C TYR A 159 2.24 6.46 -3.98
N VAL A 160 2.89 6.91 -5.05
CA VAL A 160 2.35 6.82 -6.41
C VAL A 160 3.37 6.05 -7.25
N MET A 161 2.95 4.93 -7.81
CA MET A 161 3.81 3.98 -8.51
C MET A 161 3.20 3.59 -9.86
N ASP A 162 4.03 3.44 -10.88
CA ASP A 162 3.59 2.89 -12.17
C ASP A 162 3.66 1.36 -12.13
N ALA A 163 2.56 0.68 -12.42
CA ALA A 163 2.48 -0.78 -12.45
C ALA A 163 1.97 -1.27 -13.80
N THR A 164 2.76 -2.13 -14.45
CA THR A 164 2.33 -2.81 -15.69
C THR A 164 1.67 -4.14 -15.37
N ALA A 165 0.43 -4.31 -15.82
CA ALA A 165 -0.33 -5.54 -15.65
C ALA A 165 0.30 -6.73 -16.39
N THR A 166 0.21 -7.91 -15.79
CA THR A 166 0.60 -9.17 -16.45
C THR A 166 -0.22 -9.44 -17.71
N GLY A 167 0.22 -10.39 -18.54
CA GLY A 167 -0.54 -10.86 -19.72
C GLY A 167 -1.91 -11.46 -19.42
N ASN A 168 -2.20 -11.83 -18.16
CA ASN A 168 -3.52 -12.28 -17.70
C ASN A 168 -4.28 -11.23 -16.87
N GLY A 169 -3.85 -9.97 -16.87
CA GLY A 169 -4.62 -8.88 -16.28
C GLY A 169 -4.54 -8.78 -14.76
N LYS A 170 -3.35 -8.84 -14.18
CA LYS A 170 -3.11 -8.77 -12.74
C LYS A 170 -2.08 -7.71 -12.40
N ILE A 171 -2.33 -7.00 -11.30
CA ILE A 171 -1.38 -6.16 -10.57
C ILE A 171 -1.36 -6.62 -9.13
N ARG A 172 -0.20 -6.61 -8.48
CA ARG A 172 -0.05 -6.76 -7.04
C ARG A 172 0.35 -5.43 -6.43
N VAL A 173 -0.24 -5.13 -5.27
CA VAL A 173 0.14 -4.00 -4.42
C VAL A 173 0.49 -4.56 -3.05
N ALA A 174 1.63 -4.13 -2.50
CA ALA A 174 2.10 -4.59 -1.20
C ALA A 174 2.63 -3.43 -0.36
N PHE A 175 2.54 -3.60 0.96
CA PHE A 175 3.11 -2.72 1.96
C PHE A 175 3.64 -3.52 3.15
N GLY A 176 4.59 -2.95 3.88
CA GLY A 176 5.20 -3.61 5.02
C GLY A 176 6.31 -2.79 5.67
N ILE A 177 7.21 -3.49 6.36
CA ILE A 177 8.37 -2.92 7.03
C ILE A 177 9.66 -3.63 6.62
N SER A 178 10.76 -2.87 6.57
CA SER A 178 12.13 -3.34 6.32
C SER A 178 13.04 -2.89 7.46
N ALA A 179 13.81 -3.82 8.04
CA ALA A 179 14.72 -3.54 9.15
C ALA A 179 15.97 -2.79 8.68
N VAL A 180 16.43 -1.83 9.48
CA VAL A 180 17.68 -1.08 9.22
C VAL A 180 18.66 -1.18 10.38
N TRP A 181 18.18 -1.46 11.58
CA TRP A 181 18.98 -1.41 12.80
C TRP A 181 18.85 -2.69 13.61
N GLU A 182 19.94 -3.10 14.27
CA GLU A 182 20.06 -4.27 15.14
C GLU A 182 19.11 -4.25 16.37
N THR A 183 17.80 -4.36 16.16
CA THR A 183 16.80 -4.44 17.22
C THR A 183 15.57 -5.23 16.77
N GLU A 184 14.85 -5.77 17.75
CA GLU A 184 13.46 -6.16 17.52
C GLU A 184 12.61 -4.91 17.33
N MET A 185 11.62 -5.01 16.45
CA MET A 185 10.70 -3.92 16.14
C MET A 185 9.27 -4.44 16.03
N THR A 186 8.32 -3.60 16.44
CA THR A 186 6.89 -3.85 16.26
C THR A 186 6.24 -2.58 15.74
N TYR A 187 5.52 -2.71 14.64
CA TYR A 187 4.73 -1.64 14.04
C TYR A 187 3.29 -2.10 13.84
N TYR A 188 2.37 -1.15 13.76
CA TYR A 188 0.98 -1.40 13.42
C TYR A 188 0.64 -0.62 12.17
N ILE A 189 0.00 -1.26 11.20
CA ILE A 189 -0.44 -0.62 9.96
C ILE A 189 -1.97 -0.72 9.87
N ASP A 190 -2.61 0.37 9.50
CA ASP A 190 -4.06 0.52 9.41
C ASP A 190 -4.48 1.49 8.29
N ASP A 191 -5.78 1.62 8.05
CA ASP A 191 -6.41 2.52 7.06
C ASP A 191 -5.74 2.45 5.67
N VAL A 192 -5.59 1.23 5.14
CA VAL A 192 -4.96 1.01 3.84
C VAL A 192 -5.92 1.43 2.74
N SER A 193 -5.46 2.30 1.84
CA SER A 193 -6.18 2.70 0.64
C SER A 193 -5.34 2.39 -0.62
N VAL A 194 -5.99 1.81 -1.62
CA VAL A 194 -5.41 1.53 -2.93
C VAL A 194 -6.34 2.07 -4.01
N GLU A 195 -5.80 2.95 -4.85
CA GLU A 195 -6.45 3.44 -6.06
C GLU A 195 -5.61 3.08 -7.29
N ILE A 196 -6.24 2.50 -8.31
CA ILE A 196 -5.57 2.04 -9.54
C ILE A 196 -6.26 2.70 -10.73
N GLU A 197 -5.55 3.61 -11.38
CA GLU A 197 -6.03 4.40 -12.52
C GLU A 197 -5.33 3.96 -13.82
N PRO A 198 -6.06 3.69 -14.91
CA PRO A 198 -5.45 3.45 -16.21
C PRO A 198 -4.69 4.68 -16.72
N GLN A 199 -3.48 4.48 -17.27
CA GLN A 199 -2.68 5.53 -17.93
C GLN A 199 -2.95 5.67 -19.43
#